data_AF-A0A2D6MGE3-F1
#
_entry.id   AF-A0A2D6MGE3-F1
#
_cell.length_a   1.000
_cell.length_b   1.000
_cell.length_c   1.000
_cell.angle_alpha   90.00
_cell.angle_beta   90.00
_cell.angle_gamma   90.00
#
_symmetry.space_group_name_H-M   'P 1'
#
loop_
_entity.id
_entity.type
_entity.pdbx_description
1 polymer ?
#
loop_
_entity_poly.entity_id
_entity_poly.type
_entity_poly.pdbx_seq_one_letter_code
_entity_poly.pdbx_strand_id
1 'polypeptide(L)'
;MIRRTTVRPSGVRFRKSISQWRNNLNGFPAFILGNAPSLNDFDLSKLNNFFTIGINRAIYKIDPTILFWQDQDVYNYEKHLIDKSKAIKVCRDVSDPMGKFFHFKLKRGFYKRSNNPAILQGRGSSGPLAVQFAAALGCKPIYLIGMDCLTRDGDTDFYGKNIFWRKHTRKNCITGLKWINGTFSDIGVFNLSKRKDINYDKIIIENKKHKKSRDFYLKKLFS
;
A
#
# COMPACT_ATOMS: atom_id res chain seq x y z
N MET A 1 43.93 26.75 -13.55
CA MET A 1 43.49 25.69 -12.60
C MET A 1 42.07 26.03 -12.13
N ILE A 2 41.05 25.50 -12.80
CA ILE A 2 39.64 25.85 -12.54
C ILE A 2 39.15 25.03 -11.33
N ARG A 3 38.90 25.70 -10.20
CA ARG A 3 38.22 25.10 -9.04
C ARG A 3 36.76 24.87 -9.41
N ARG A 4 36.38 23.60 -9.63
CA ARG A 4 34.97 23.19 -9.68
C ARG A 4 34.39 23.30 -8.27
N THR A 5 33.75 24.43 -7.97
CA THR A 5 32.80 24.52 -6.87
C THR A 5 31.56 23.72 -7.24
N THR A 6 31.46 22.49 -6.71
CA THR A 6 30.17 21.79 -6.64
C THR A 6 29.24 22.60 -5.76
N VAL A 7 28.43 23.44 -6.39
CA VAL A 7 27.23 24.02 -5.79
C VAL A 7 26.30 22.84 -5.47
N ARG A 8 26.25 22.44 -4.19
CA ARG A 8 25.15 21.59 -3.72
C ARG A 8 23.88 22.43 -3.85
N PRO A 9 22.80 21.94 -4.48
CA PRO A 9 21.55 22.66 -4.51
C PRO A 9 21.01 22.76 -3.08
N SER A 10 21.24 23.91 -2.45
CA SER A 10 20.48 24.38 -1.30
C SER A 10 19.05 24.63 -1.78
N GLY A 11 18.16 23.64 -1.70
CA GLY A 11 16.82 23.83 -2.27
C GLY A 11 15.73 22.77 -2.07
N VAL A 12 15.94 21.64 -1.41
CA VAL A 12 14.82 20.70 -1.17
C VAL A 12 14.19 20.98 0.20
N ARG A 13 13.15 21.81 0.15
CA ARG A 13 12.23 22.16 1.24
C ARG A 13 11.80 20.93 2.05
N PHE A 14 11.82 21.08 3.37
CA PHE A 14 11.31 20.17 4.39
C PHE A 14 10.21 19.21 3.89
N ARG A 15 10.50 17.91 3.84
CA ARG A 15 9.46 16.90 3.62
C ARG A 15 8.55 16.89 4.84
N LYS A 16 7.27 17.20 4.64
CA LYS A 16 6.27 17.04 5.69
C LYS A 16 6.25 15.57 6.11
N SER A 17 6.55 15.34 7.39
CA SER A 17 6.42 14.02 7.99
C SER A 17 4.99 13.51 7.80
N ILE A 18 4.83 12.26 7.36
CA ILE A 18 3.50 11.66 7.25
C ILE A 18 2.89 11.30 8.61
N SER A 19 3.63 11.49 9.73
CA SER A 19 3.10 11.29 11.09
C SER A 19 1.81 12.08 11.34
N GLN A 20 1.68 13.27 10.73
CA GLN A 20 0.51 14.14 10.85
C GLN A 20 -0.76 13.55 10.20
N TRP A 21 -0.64 12.53 9.36
CA TRP A 21 -1.79 11.87 8.71
C TRP A 21 -2.53 10.91 9.65
N ARG A 22 -2.00 10.71 10.87
CA ARG A 22 -2.57 9.81 11.86
C ARG A 22 -4.04 10.16 12.11
N ASN A 23 -4.92 9.18 11.97
CA ASN A 23 -6.36 9.29 12.15
C ASN A 23 -7.10 10.26 11.19
N ASN A 24 -6.46 10.82 10.16
CA ASN A 24 -7.13 11.76 9.25
C ASN A 24 -8.22 11.13 8.38
N LEU A 25 -8.24 9.80 8.28
CA LEU A 25 -9.25 9.01 7.58
C LEU A 25 -10.04 8.12 8.55
N ASN A 26 -10.21 8.56 9.80
CA ASN A 26 -10.97 7.83 10.81
C ASN A 26 -12.37 7.42 10.30
N GLY A 27 -12.66 6.12 10.33
CA GLY A 27 -13.97 5.59 9.92
C GLY A 27 -14.19 5.47 8.41
N PHE A 28 -13.20 5.78 7.57
CA PHE A 28 -13.30 5.51 6.13
C PHE A 28 -12.87 4.07 5.81
N PRO A 29 -13.59 3.38 4.92
CA PRO A 29 -13.14 2.08 4.40
C PRO A 29 -11.89 2.26 3.55
N ALA A 30 -10.94 1.33 3.68
CA ALA A 30 -9.76 1.27 2.83
C ALA A 30 -9.75 -0.02 2.01
N PHE A 31 -9.45 0.09 0.72
CA PHE A 31 -9.23 -1.07 -0.15
C PHE A 31 -7.74 -1.18 -0.48
N ILE A 32 -7.11 -2.26 -0.02
CA ILE A 32 -5.68 -2.50 -0.20
C ILE A 32 -5.50 -3.57 -1.27
N LEU A 33 -4.79 -3.21 -2.34
CA LEU A 33 -4.59 -4.05 -3.51
C LEU A 33 -3.17 -4.61 -3.49
N GLY A 34 -3.07 -5.93 -3.33
CA GLY A 34 -1.83 -6.69 -3.47
C GLY A 34 -1.51 -7.00 -4.92
N ASN A 35 -0.79 -8.11 -5.14
CA ASN A 35 -0.34 -8.50 -6.47
C ASN A 35 -0.70 -9.95 -6.83
N ALA A 36 -1.37 -10.72 -5.96
CA ALA A 36 -1.67 -12.12 -6.23
C ALA A 36 -2.55 -12.29 -7.48
N PRO A 37 -2.52 -13.46 -8.15
CA PRO A 37 -3.29 -13.70 -9.38
C PRO A 37 -4.79 -13.43 -9.24
N SER A 38 -5.36 -13.66 -8.05
CA SER A 38 -6.78 -13.40 -7.78
C SER A 38 -7.19 -11.94 -7.97
N LEU A 39 -6.25 -10.99 -8.04
CA LEU A 39 -6.58 -9.61 -8.39
C LEU A 39 -7.31 -9.51 -9.74
N ASN A 40 -7.03 -10.43 -10.66
CA ASN A 40 -7.70 -10.51 -11.96
C ASN A 40 -9.19 -10.90 -11.88
N ASP A 41 -9.67 -11.38 -10.73
CA ASP A 41 -11.06 -11.81 -10.55
C ASP A 41 -12.00 -10.65 -10.17
N PHE A 42 -11.45 -9.46 -9.92
CA PHE A 42 -12.21 -8.32 -9.42
C PHE A 42 -12.39 -7.26 -10.50
N ASP A 43 -13.62 -6.75 -10.63
CA ASP A 43 -13.86 -5.50 -11.35
C ASP A 43 -13.40 -4.31 -10.50
N LEU A 44 -12.17 -3.89 -10.74
CA LEU A 44 -11.54 -2.80 -9.98
C LEU A 44 -12.12 -1.42 -10.34
N SER A 45 -12.87 -1.29 -11.43
CA SER A 45 -13.54 -0.02 -11.77
C SER A 45 -14.58 0.38 -10.71
N LYS A 46 -15.14 -0.61 -9.98
CA LYS A 46 -16.06 -0.39 -8.85
C LYS A 46 -15.40 0.35 -7.69
N LEU A 47 -14.07 0.31 -7.60
CA LEU A 47 -13.27 1.04 -6.61
C LEU A 47 -13.09 2.53 -6.94
N ASN A 48 -13.61 3.02 -8.07
CA ASN A 48 -13.58 4.44 -8.40
C ASN A 48 -14.16 5.28 -7.26
N ASN A 49 -13.41 6.31 -6.88
CA ASN A 49 -13.70 7.21 -5.75
C ASN A 49 -13.70 6.54 -4.36
N PHE A 50 -13.17 5.32 -4.20
CA PHE A 50 -12.84 4.82 -2.87
C PHE A 50 -11.40 5.14 -2.48
N PHE A 51 -11.12 5.15 -1.17
CA PHE A 51 -9.75 5.21 -0.70
C PHE A 51 -9.04 3.89 -0.97
N THR A 52 -8.07 3.92 -1.88
CA THR A 52 -7.32 2.75 -2.32
C THR A 52 -5.84 2.90 -2.01
N ILE A 53 -5.22 1.80 -1.57
CA ILE A 53 -3.77 1.67 -1.43
C ILE A 53 -3.33 0.55 -2.38
N GLY A 54 -2.65 0.92 -3.46
CA GLY A 54 -2.03 -0.04 -4.36
C GLY A 54 -0.62 -0.38 -3.88
N ILE A 55 -0.30 -1.68 -3.81
CA ILE A 55 1.02 -2.15 -3.37
C ILE A 55 1.87 -2.54 -4.58
N ASN A 56 3.09 -2.00 -4.64
CA ASN A 56 4.09 -2.31 -5.68
C ASN A 56 3.50 -2.16 -7.10
N ARG A 57 3.30 -3.27 -7.81
CA ARG A 57 2.84 -3.30 -9.19
C ARG A 57 1.32 -3.24 -9.34
N ALA A 58 0.55 -3.12 -8.27
CA ALA A 58 -0.90 -2.87 -8.37
C ALA A 58 -1.25 -1.64 -9.25
N ILE A 59 -0.30 -0.72 -9.44
CA ILE A 59 -0.39 0.41 -10.38
C ILE A 59 -0.72 0.01 -11.83
N TYR A 60 -0.37 -1.20 -12.27
CA TYR A 60 -0.73 -1.70 -13.60
C TYR A 60 -2.23 -1.97 -13.75
N LYS A 61 -2.96 -2.11 -12.64
CA LYS A 61 -4.39 -2.45 -12.63
C LYS A 61 -5.27 -1.26 -12.26
N ILE A 62 -4.75 -0.33 -11.48
CA ILE A 62 -5.47 0.88 -11.05
C ILE A 62 -4.45 1.98 -10.72
N ASP A 63 -4.79 3.25 -10.96
CA ASP A 63 -4.08 4.38 -10.37
C ASP A 63 -4.68 4.63 -8.97
N PRO A 64 -4.06 4.19 -7.86
CA PRO A 64 -4.69 4.22 -6.53
C PRO A 64 -4.71 5.63 -5.93
N THR A 65 -5.30 5.81 -4.75
CA THR A 65 -5.12 7.06 -3.97
C THR A 65 -3.70 7.14 -3.43
N ILE A 66 -3.20 6.03 -2.87
CA ILE A 66 -1.82 5.89 -2.39
C ILE A 66 -1.15 4.73 -3.12
N LEU A 67 0.03 4.97 -3.68
CA LEU A 67 0.93 3.93 -4.15
C LEU A 67 1.98 3.66 -3.08
N PHE A 68 2.08 2.40 -2.66
CA PHE A 68 2.84 1.99 -1.49
C PHE A 68 3.88 0.90 -1.82
N TRP A 69 5.14 1.11 -1.47
CA TRP A 69 6.20 0.09 -1.67
C TRP A 69 7.32 0.15 -0.63
N GLN A 70 8.00 -0.99 -0.43
CA GLN A 70 9.07 -1.13 0.57
C GLN A 70 10.46 -1.32 -0.06
N ASP A 71 10.55 -1.80 -1.29
CA ASP A 71 11.81 -2.23 -1.91
C ASP A 71 12.18 -1.28 -3.05
N GLN A 72 13.45 -0.88 -3.11
CA GLN A 72 13.95 0.09 -4.10
C GLN A 72 13.75 -0.40 -5.54
N ASP A 73 13.83 -1.71 -5.75
CA ASP A 73 13.63 -2.34 -7.06
C ASP A 73 12.27 -2.01 -7.67
N VAL A 74 11.23 -1.83 -6.86
CA VAL A 74 9.92 -1.39 -7.37
C VAL A 74 10.06 -0.03 -8.07
N TYR A 75 10.78 0.92 -7.47
CA TYR A 75 11.02 2.20 -8.14
C TYR A 75 11.92 2.05 -9.37
N ASN A 76 12.96 1.23 -9.29
CA ASN A 76 13.90 1.06 -10.39
C ASN A 76 13.23 0.48 -11.65
N TYR A 77 12.41 -0.56 -11.50
CA TYR A 77 11.72 -1.21 -12.62
C TYR A 77 10.50 -0.40 -13.08
N GLU A 78 9.75 0.19 -12.15
CA GLU A 78 8.44 0.80 -12.45
C GLU A 78 8.47 2.33 -12.50
N LYS A 79 9.66 2.95 -12.54
CA LYS A 79 9.85 4.40 -12.49
C LYS A 79 8.91 5.16 -13.42
N HIS A 80 8.78 4.70 -14.66
CA HIS A 80 7.97 5.35 -15.68
C HIS A 80 6.47 5.39 -15.34
N LEU A 81 5.95 4.35 -14.67
CA LEU A 81 4.55 4.32 -14.20
C LEU A 81 4.39 5.12 -12.91
N ILE A 82 5.31 4.96 -11.97
CA ILE A 82 5.29 5.67 -10.68
C ILE A 82 5.30 7.19 -10.92
N ASP A 83 6.16 7.67 -11.81
CA ASP A 83 6.26 9.10 -12.13
C ASP A 83 5.00 9.64 -12.84
N LYS A 84 4.34 8.82 -13.67
CA LYS A 84 3.10 9.19 -14.39
C LYS A 84 1.84 9.11 -13.52
N SER A 85 1.83 8.27 -12.48
CA SER A 85 0.67 8.08 -11.61
C SER A 85 0.30 9.35 -10.87
N LYS A 86 -1.00 9.54 -10.63
CA LYS A 86 -1.53 10.67 -9.83
C LYS A 86 -1.63 10.32 -8.34
N ALA A 87 -1.30 9.09 -7.96
CA ALA A 87 -1.30 8.64 -6.57
C ALA A 87 -0.30 9.44 -5.72
N ILE A 88 -0.58 9.53 -4.43
CA ILE A 88 0.44 9.88 -3.42
C ILE A 88 1.42 8.71 -3.35
N LYS A 89 2.70 8.99 -3.54
CA LYS A 89 3.78 8.00 -3.44
C LYS A 89 4.26 7.93 -1.99
N VAL A 90 4.07 6.77 -1.36
CA VAL A 90 4.54 6.48 -0.01
C VAL A 90 5.47 5.28 -0.07
N CYS A 91 6.70 5.44 0.35
CA CYS A 91 7.68 4.37 0.29
C CYS A 91 8.57 4.31 1.52
N ARG A 92 9.32 3.23 1.65
CA ARG A 92 10.36 3.17 2.67
C ARG A 92 11.44 4.22 2.35
N ASP A 93 11.94 4.89 3.37
CA ASP A 93 13.01 5.90 3.26
C ASP A 93 14.21 5.48 2.38
N VAL A 94 14.68 4.24 2.53
CA VAL A 94 15.80 3.72 1.72
C VAL A 94 15.43 3.37 0.27
N SER A 95 14.15 3.30 -0.07
CA SER A 95 13.68 2.96 -1.42
C SER A 95 13.62 4.16 -2.36
N ASP A 96 13.93 5.34 -1.85
CA ASP A 96 13.91 6.60 -2.56
C ASP A 96 15.12 7.44 -2.14
N PRO A 97 16.32 7.10 -2.64
CA PRO A 97 17.56 7.76 -2.25
C PRO A 97 17.61 9.23 -2.69
N MET A 98 16.87 9.59 -3.74
CA MET A 98 16.68 10.98 -4.17
C MET A 98 15.69 11.72 -3.27
N GLY A 99 14.86 10.96 -2.56
CA GLY A 99 13.88 11.45 -1.65
C GLY A 99 12.85 12.38 -2.32
N LYS A 100 12.22 11.85 -3.36
CA LYS A 100 11.14 12.50 -4.10
C LYS A 100 9.77 12.31 -3.43
N PHE A 101 9.62 11.29 -2.61
CA PHE A 101 8.34 10.78 -2.15
C PHE A 101 8.14 10.95 -0.64
N PHE A 102 6.96 10.59 -0.16
CA PHE A 102 6.69 10.49 1.27
C PHE A 102 7.27 9.20 1.83
N HIS A 103 7.79 9.27 3.06
CA HIS A 103 8.55 8.17 3.65
C HIS A 103 7.94 7.63 4.92
N PHE A 104 7.93 6.31 5.05
CA PHE A 104 7.89 5.65 6.34
C PHE A 104 9.26 5.04 6.67
N LYS A 105 9.56 4.98 7.96
CA LYS A 105 10.69 4.22 8.51
C LYS A 105 10.23 2.83 8.93
N LEU A 106 11.07 1.84 8.69
CA LEU A 106 10.78 0.46 9.06
C LEU A 106 11.55 0.08 10.34
N LYS A 107 10.83 -0.18 11.43
CA LYS A 107 11.40 -0.83 12.62
C LYS A 107 11.53 -2.32 12.35
N ARG A 108 12.78 -2.82 12.46
CA ARG A 108 13.10 -4.24 12.28
C ARG A 108 12.43 -5.08 13.37
N GLY A 109 12.13 -6.34 13.03
CA GLY A 109 11.55 -7.32 13.94
C GLY A 109 10.34 -8.02 13.35
N PHE A 110 9.63 -8.77 14.20
CA PHE A 110 8.31 -9.30 13.86
C PHE A 110 7.29 -8.16 13.73
N TYR A 111 6.21 -8.41 12.99
CA TYR A 111 5.16 -7.42 12.81
C TYR A 111 4.55 -7.00 14.15
N LYS A 112 4.35 -5.69 14.32
CA LYS A 112 3.58 -5.12 15.44
C LYS A 112 2.72 -3.99 14.90
N ARG A 113 1.57 -3.76 15.54
CA ARG A 113 0.68 -2.66 15.15
C ARG A 113 1.37 -1.34 15.48
N SER A 114 1.45 -0.45 14.50
CA SER A 114 1.85 0.93 14.70
C SER A 114 0.63 1.84 14.64
N ASN A 115 0.62 2.88 15.48
CA ASN A 115 -0.32 3.99 15.42
C ASN A 115 0.27 5.22 14.71
N ASN A 116 1.51 5.14 14.24
CA ASN A 116 2.20 6.21 13.54
C ASN A 116 2.44 5.79 12.08
N PRO A 117 1.80 6.46 11.10
CA PRO A 117 1.97 6.12 9.69
C PRO A 117 3.42 6.31 9.17
N ALA A 118 4.25 7.13 9.85
CA ALA A 118 5.65 7.32 9.49
C ALA A 118 6.60 6.26 10.05
N ILE A 119 6.13 5.37 10.94
CA ILE A 119 6.96 4.33 11.56
C ILE A 119 6.19 3.02 11.55
N LEU A 120 6.52 2.12 10.63
CA LEU A 120 5.88 0.81 10.51
C LEU A 120 6.82 -0.28 11.07
N GLN A 121 6.27 -1.42 11.49
CA GLN A 121 7.06 -2.48 12.13
C GLN A 121 6.83 -3.84 11.49
N GLY A 122 7.92 -4.49 11.09
CA GLY A 122 7.89 -5.80 10.46
C GLY A 122 8.86 -5.88 9.29
N ARG A 123 8.89 -7.03 8.58
CA ARG A 123 9.69 -7.20 7.36
C ARG A 123 9.16 -8.31 6.48
N GLY A 124 9.50 -8.23 5.19
CA GLY A 124 9.39 -9.35 4.26
C GLY A 124 8.08 -9.46 3.50
N SER A 125 7.10 -8.60 3.78
CA SER A 125 5.91 -8.42 2.94
C SER A 125 5.38 -6.99 3.08
N SER A 126 5.10 -6.35 1.95
CA SER A 126 4.52 -4.99 1.92
C SER A 126 3.05 -4.97 2.34
N GLY A 127 2.33 -6.09 2.21
CA GLY A 127 0.91 -6.21 2.58
C GLY A 127 0.61 -5.84 4.04
N PRO A 128 1.21 -6.51 5.03
CA PRO A 128 1.10 -6.16 6.44
C PRO A 128 1.47 -4.71 6.76
N LEU A 129 2.46 -4.15 6.07
CA LEU A 129 2.86 -2.75 6.28
C LEU A 129 1.80 -1.79 5.74
N ALA A 130 1.21 -2.06 4.59
CA ALA A 130 0.10 -1.28 4.06
C ALA A 130 -1.13 -1.34 4.97
N VAL A 131 -1.42 -2.48 5.60
CA VAL A 131 -2.50 -2.60 6.60
C VAL A 131 -2.19 -1.79 7.85
N GLN A 132 -0.96 -1.84 8.37
CA GLN A 132 -0.53 -0.99 9.49
C GLN A 132 -0.70 0.49 9.16
N PHE A 133 -0.28 0.87 7.97
CA PHE A 133 -0.36 2.24 7.49
C PHE A 133 -1.82 2.70 7.40
N ALA A 134 -2.70 1.95 6.73
CA ALA A 134 -4.13 2.25 6.66
C ALA A 134 -4.79 2.35 8.04
N ALA A 135 -4.48 1.42 8.94
CA ALA A 135 -4.98 1.45 10.31
C ALA A 135 -4.48 2.69 11.09
N ALA A 136 -3.23 3.11 10.88
CA ALA A 136 -2.68 4.32 11.49
C ALA A 136 -3.32 5.61 10.94
N LEU A 137 -3.84 5.58 9.69
CA LEU A 137 -4.68 6.65 9.14
C LEU A 137 -6.10 6.65 9.73
N GLY A 138 -6.48 5.65 10.54
CA GLY A 138 -7.80 5.50 11.15
C GLY A 138 -8.83 4.76 10.28
N CYS A 139 -8.41 4.17 9.16
CA CYS A 139 -9.32 3.48 8.26
C CYS A 139 -9.98 2.26 8.94
N LYS A 140 -11.29 2.13 8.79
CA LYS A 140 -12.10 0.98 9.20
C LYS A 140 -13.43 0.97 8.43
N PRO A 141 -13.88 -0.17 7.90
CA PRO A 141 -13.14 -1.45 7.77
C PRO A 141 -12.00 -1.40 6.74
N ILE A 142 -11.14 -2.43 6.69
CA ILE A 142 -10.10 -2.58 5.68
C ILE A 142 -10.35 -3.84 4.84
N TYR A 143 -10.38 -3.70 3.53
CA TYR A 143 -10.60 -4.79 2.57
C TYR A 143 -9.32 -5.10 1.80
N LEU A 144 -8.89 -6.37 1.80
CA LEU A 144 -7.71 -6.84 1.07
C LEU A 144 -8.14 -7.53 -0.22
N ILE A 145 -7.57 -7.11 -1.35
CA ILE A 145 -7.85 -7.64 -2.69
C ILE A 145 -6.51 -8.00 -3.34
N GLY A 146 -6.41 -9.15 -4.00
CA GLY A 146 -5.15 -9.65 -4.56
C GLY A 146 -4.11 -10.00 -3.48
N MET A 147 -4.56 -10.45 -2.30
CA MET A 147 -3.71 -10.69 -1.13
C MET A 147 -3.94 -12.07 -0.49
N ASP A 148 -3.86 -13.16 -1.26
CA ASP A 148 -4.12 -14.53 -0.76
C ASP A 148 -2.85 -15.39 -0.58
N CYS A 149 -1.70 -14.94 -1.08
CA CYS A 149 -0.43 -15.69 -1.11
C CYS A 149 -0.51 -17.02 -1.88
N LEU A 150 -1.43 -17.11 -2.85
CA LEU A 150 -1.64 -18.26 -3.72
C LEU A 150 -1.04 -18.01 -5.10
N THR A 151 -0.73 -19.12 -5.78
CA THR A 151 -0.36 -19.15 -7.20
C THR A 151 -1.53 -19.71 -8.00
N ARG A 152 -1.63 -19.35 -9.29
CA ARG A 152 -2.64 -19.88 -10.21
C ARG A 152 -1.98 -20.20 -11.54
N ASP A 153 -2.08 -21.44 -12.00
CA ASP A 153 -1.55 -21.86 -13.31
C ASP A 153 -0.06 -21.51 -13.54
N GLY A 154 0.75 -21.57 -12.48
CA GLY A 154 2.17 -21.20 -12.50
C GLY A 154 2.45 -19.71 -12.23
N ASP A 155 1.43 -18.86 -12.31
CA ASP A 155 1.54 -17.44 -11.99
C ASP A 155 1.59 -17.22 -10.49
N THR A 156 2.47 -16.30 -10.09
CA THR A 156 2.66 -15.92 -8.68
C THR A 156 2.06 -14.56 -8.39
N ASP A 157 1.87 -13.76 -9.44
CA ASP A 157 1.28 -12.44 -9.39
C ASP A 157 0.29 -12.29 -10.57
N PHE A 158 -0.57 -11.28 -10.56
CA PHE A 158 -1.57 -11.05 -11.62
C PHE A 158 -0.97 -10.77 -13.01
N TYR A 159 0.31 -10.42 -13.05
CA TYR A 159 1.09 -10.13 -14.26
C TYR A 159 2.01 -11.30 -14.66
N GLY A 160 1.75 -12.49 -14.12
CA GLY A 160 2.47 -13.70 -14.45
C GLY A 160 3.43 -14.18 -13.36
N LYS A 161 4.50 -14.83 -13.79
CA LYS A 161 5.55 -15.36 -12.91
C LYS A 161 6.53 -14.26 -12.47
N ASN A 162 6.54 -13.97 -11.18
CA ASN A 162 7.49 -13.04 -10.56
C ASN A 162 8.75 -13.79 -10.13
N ILE A 163 9.91 -13.41 -10.68
CA ILE A 163 11.20 -14.00 -10.36
C ILE A 163 11.63 -13.82 -8.89
N PHE A 164 11.02 -12.85 -8.18
CA PHE A 164 11.26 -12.61 -6.75
C PHE A 164 10.34 -13.45 -5.86
N TRP A 165 9.40 -14.20 -6.43
CA TRP A 165 8.55 -15.12 -5.70
C TRP A 165 9.30 -16.41 -5.34
N ARG A 166 9.85 -16.43 -4.13
CA ARG A 166 10.59 -17.56 -3.57
C ARG A 166 9.82 -18.20 -2.41
N LYS A 167 10.22 -19.41 -2.01
CA LYS A 167 9.65 -20.11 -0.84
C LYS A 167 9.63 -19.22 0.41
N HIS A 168 10.68 -18.44 0.65
CA HIS A 168 10.71 -17.50 1.79
C HIS A 168 9.70 -16.35 1.63
N THR A 169 9.47 -15.85 0.41
CA THR A 169 8.58 -14.71 0.13
C THR A 169 7.14 -15.14 0.39
N ARG A 170 6.78 -16.33 -0.09
CA ARG A 170 5.49 -16.95 0.23
C ARG A 170 5.31 -17.17 1.73
N LYS A 171 6.33 -17.68 2.44
CA LYS A 171 6.29 -17.83 3.91
C LYS A 171 6.02 -16.49 4.60
N ASN A 172 6.74 -15.43 4.24
CA ASN A 172 6.55 -14.09 4.81
C ASN A 172 5.16 -13.52 4.51
N CYS A 173 4.64 -13.75 3.31
CA CYS A 173 3.29 -13.37 2.92
C CYS A 173 2.25 -14.05 3.83
N ILE A 174 2.33 -15.37 3.98
CA ILE A 174 1.41 -16.16 4.83
C ILE A 174 1.51 -15.73 6.30
N THR A 175 2.73 -15.58 6.82
CA THR A 175 2.97 -15.10 8.19
C THR A 175 2.36 -13.72 8.40
N GLY A 176 2.49 -12.83 7.41
CA GLY A 176 1.90 -11.50 7.41
C GLY A 176 0.38 -11.52 7.48
N LEU A 177 -0.28 -12.34 6.64
CA LEU A 177 -1.74 -12.47 6.64
C LEU A 177 -2.27 -13.06 7.95
N LYS A 178 -1.59 -14.06 8.52
CA LYS A 178 -1.93 -14.62 9.84
C LYS A 178 -1.85 -13.54 10.92
N TRP A 179 -0.78 -12.75 10.90
CA TRP A 179 -0.60 -11.66 11.84
C TRP A 179 -1.67 -10.58 11.69
N ILE A 180 -2.04 -10.19 10.46
CA ILE A 180 -3.13 -9.23 10.20
C ILE A 180 -4.43 -9.72 10.85
N ASN A 181 -4.79 -10.98 10.61
CA ASN A 181 -6.04 -11.57 11.11
C ASN A 181 -6.13 -11.58 12.64
N GLY A 182 -5.01 -11.83 13.33
CA GLY A 182 -4.96 -11.81 14.79
C GLY A 182 -4.88 -10.40 15.41
N THR A 183 -4.32 -9.42 14.69
CA THR A 183 -3.96 -8.11 15.28
C THR A 183 -4.98 -7.00 15.01
N PHE A 184 -5.76 -7.12 13.95
CA PHE A 184 -6.71 -6.08 13.50
C PHE A 184 -8.16 -6.56 13.47
N SER A 185 -8.50 -7.55 14.30
CA SER A 185 -9.88 -8.01 14.45
C SER A 185 -10.81 -6.91 14.97
N ASP A 186 -10.30 -5.98 15.77
CA ASP A 186 -11.01 -4.84 16.36
C ASP A 186 -11.47 -3.79 15.34
N ILE A 187 -10.79 -3.66 14.19
CA ILE A 187 -11.13 -2.69 13.14
C ILE A 187 -11.75 -3.32 11.89
N GLY A 188 -11.92 -4.64 11.88
CA GLY A 188 -12.50 -5.38 10.75
C GLY A 188 -11.62 -5.36 9.51
N VAL A 189 -10.65 -6.29 9.42
CA VAL A 189 -9.87 -6.53 8.21
C VAL A 189 -10.37 -7.77 7.49
N PHE A 190 -10.82 -7.61 6.25
CA PHE A 190 -11.45 -8.67 5.47
C PHE A 190 -10.66 -8.96 4.20
N ASN A 191 -10.23 -10.21 4.03
CA ASN A 191 -9.52 -10.64 2.82
C ASN A 191 -10.51 -11.18 1.78
N LEU A 192 -10.86 -10.34 0.80
CA LEU A 192 -11.85 -10.66 -0.23
C LEU A 192 -11.34 -11.68 -1.24
N SER A 193 -10.02 -11.80 -1.42
CA SER A 193 -9.43 -12.84 -2.27
C SER A 193 -9.53 -14.25 -1.67
N LYS A 194 -9.68 -14.35 -0.35
CA LYS A 194 -9.74 -15.65 0.35
C LYS A 194 -11.15 -16.03 0.78
N ARG A 195 -11.99 -15.05 1.14
CA ARG A 195 -13.34 -15.26 1.65
C ARG A 195 -14.37 -15.30 0.52
N LYS A 196 -14.79 -16.51 0.14
CA LYS A 196 -15.86 -16.74 -0.83
C LYS A 196 -17.25 -16.38 -0.31
N ASP A 197 -17.40 -16.33 1.00
CA ASP A 197 -18.64 -15.99 1.70
C ASP A 197 -18.88 -14.47 1.78
N ILE A 198 -17.88 -13.64 1.43
CA ILE A 198 -18.07 -12.20 1.26
C ILE A 198 -18.23 -11.89 -0.22
N ASN A 199 -19.40 -11.35 -0.59
CA ASN A 199 -19.63 -10.87 -1.94
C ASN A 199 -19.04 -9.47 -2.14
N TYR A 200 -18.10 -9.34 -3.09
CA TYR A 200 -17.44 -8.08 -3.42
C TYR A 200 -18.43 -6.95 -3.77
N ASP A 201 -19.44 -7.24 -4.60
CA ASP A 201 -20.41 -6.25 -5.04
C ASP A 201 -21.28 -5.74 -3.90
N LYS A 202 -21.65 -6.64 -2.98
CA LYS A 202 -22.34 -6.26 -1.74
C LYS A 202 -21.50 -5.30 -0.91
N ILE A 203 -20.20 -5.57 -0.73
CA ILE A 203 -19.28 -4.67 -0.02
C ILE A 203 -19.21 -3.29 -0.68
N ILE A 204 -19.13 -3.24 -2.01
CA ILE A 204 -19.13 -1.97 -2.76
C ILE A 204 -20.42 -1.18 -2.52
N ILE A 205 -21.57 -1.84 -2.57
CA ILE A 205 -22.89 -1.22 -2.38
C ILE A 205 -23.03 -0.68 -0.95
N GLU A 206 -22.69 -1.48 0.06
CA GLU A 206 -22.78 -1.10 1.48
C GLU A 206 -21.90 0.10 1.82
N ASN A 207 -20.74 0.21 1.17
CA ASN A 207 -19.79 1.29 1.40
C ASN A 207 -19.98 2.51 0.48
N LYS A 208 -20.98 2.52 -0.42
CA LYS A 208 -21.15 3.57 -1.45
C LYS A 208 -21.12 5.01 -0.91
N LYS A 209 -21.61 5.24 0.32
CA LYS A 209 -21.62 6.55 0.99
C LYS A 209 -20.22 7.14 1.22
N HIS A 210 -19.20 6.28 1.25
CA HIS A 210 -17.81 6.67 1.43
C HIS A 210 -17.08 6.99 0.13
N LYS A 211 -17.74 6.87 -1.04
CA LYS A 211 -17.15 7.31 -2.31
C LYS A 211 -16.88 8.82 -2.27
N LYS A 212 -15.63 9.21 -2.45
CA LYS A 212 -15.12 10.59 -2.50
C LYS A 212 -14.06 10.72 -3.58
N SER A 213 -13.95 11.91 -4.18
CA SER A 213 -12.89 12.17 -5.15
C SER A 213 -11.51 12.02 -4.51
N ARG A 214 -10.48 11.79 -5.33
CA ARG A 214 -9.09 11.78 -4.86
C ARG A 214 -8.75 13.05 -4.08
N ASP A 215 -9.17 14.22 -4.60
CA ASP A 215 -8.90 15.52 -3.98
C ASP A 215 -9.48 15.64 -2.56
N PHE A 216 -10.62 15.01 -2.27
CA PHE A 216 -11.16 14.95 -0.92
C PHE A 216 -10.18 14.24 0.03
N TYR A 217 -9.65 13.08 -0.38
CA TYR A 217 -8.69 12.34 0.43
C TYR A 217 -7.36 13.09 0.58
N LEU A 218 -6.91 13.78 -0.49
CA LEU A 218 -5.74 14.65 -0.41
C LEU A 218 -5.95 15.75 0.64
N LYS A 219 -7.07 16.48 0.57
CA LYS A 219 -7.40 17.53 1.56
C LYS A 219 -7.41 16.99 2.98
N LYS A 220 -7.98 15.80 3.21
CA LYS A 220 -7.96 15.15 4.54
C LYS A 220 -6.56 14.78 5.01
N LEU A 221 -5.70 14.27 4.14
CA LEU A 221 -4.33 13.91 4.52
C LEU A 221 -3.45 15.15 4.73
N PHE A 222 -3.72 16.27 4.08
CA PHE A 222 -2.88 17.47 4.15
C PHE A 222 -3.47 18.62 5.01
N SER A 223 -4.65 18.44 5.60
CA SER A 223 -5.21 19.30 6.65
C SER A 223 -4.56 19.01 8.00
#